data_AF-A0A1U7HEZ2-F1
#
_entry.id   AF-A0A1U7HEZ2-F1
#
_cell.length_a   1.000
_cell.length_b   1.000
_cell.length_c   1.000
_cell.angle_alpha   90.00
_cell.angle_beta   90.00
_cell.angle_gamma   90.00
#
_symmetry.space_group_name_H-M   'P 1'
#
loop_
_entity.id
_entity.type
_entity.pdbx_description
1 polymer ?
#
loop_
_entity_poly.entity_id
_entity_poly.type
_entity_poly.pdbx_seq_one_letter_code
_entity_poly.pdbx_strand_id
1 'polypeptide(L)'
;MKIELPTQLLEESQLEPEHIAIAVEKPNDPITETQSHSASAQSSWTVFATTFVTIFLAEFGDKTQLSTLLMSAESQSPWIVFSGAAVAMVITSLLGVLLGCWIATRIAPRTVEKLASASLLLISMMLLWDVVQ
;
A
#
# COMPACT_ATOMS: atom_id res chain seq x y z
N MET A 1 -51.81 1.48 58.28
CA MET A 1 -52.57 0.23 58.45
C MET A 1 -53.35 0.01 57.17
N LYS A 2 -53.04 -1.09 56.46
CA LYS A 2 -53.53 -1.46 55.12
C LYS A 2 -55.02 -1.82 55.21
N ILE A 3 -55.85 -1.36 54.27
CA ILE A 3 -57.12 -2.02 53.93
C ILE A 3 -57.11 -2.20 52.42
N GLU A 4 -56.98 -3.45 52.00
CA GLU A 4 -57.09 -3.94 50.64
C GLU A 4 -58.56 -4.02 50.24
N LEU A 5 -58.89 -3.78 48.97
CA LEU A 5 -59.80 -4.68 48.28
C LEU A 5 -59.34 -4.90 46.82
N PRO A 6 -59.28 -6.17 46.38
CA PRO A 6 -58.68 -6.59 45.13
C PRO A 6 -59.65 -6.44 43.96
N THR A 7 -59.11 -6.08 42.80
CA THR A 7 -59.75 -6.34 41.51
C THR A 7 -58.78 -7.19 40.70
N GLN A 8 -58.83 -8.50 40.91
CA GLN A 8 -58.41 -9.50 39.92
C GLN A 8 -59.70 -9.96 39.23
N LEU A 9 -59.71 -10.30 37.95
CA LEU A 9 -59.00 -11.37 37.24
C LEU A 9 -59.27 -11.16 35.72
N LEU A 10 -58.71 -11.86 34.73
CA LEU A 10 -57.82 -13.02 34.50
C LEU A 10 -57.20 -12.73 33.11
N GLU A 11 -56.00 -13.15 32.74
CA GLU A 11 -55.67 -14.49 32.25
C GLU A 11 -54.18 -14.38 31.81
N GLU A 12 -53.26 -14.94 32.57
CA GLU A 12 -52.46 -16.09 32.14
C GLU A 12 -52.19 -16.19 30.63
N SER A 13 -50.98 -15.79 30.23
CA SER A 13 -50.16 -16.67 29.43
C SER A 13 -48.71 -16.56 29.90
N GLN A 14 -48.45 -17.35 30.94
CA GLN A 14 -47.16 -17.94 31.21
C GLN A 14 -46.62 -18.60 29.94
N LEU A 15 -45.38 -18.30 29.54
CA LEU A 15 -44.40 -19.32 29.16
C LEU A 15 -43.04 -18.66 28.87
N GLU A 16 -42.21 -18.59 29.90
CA GLU A 16 -40.81 -18.98 29.70
C GLU A 16 -40.80 -20.49 29.40
N PRO A 17 -40.01 -20.96 28.43
CA PRO A 17 -38.70 -21.48 28.83
C PRO A 17 -37.58 -21.34 27.77
N GLU A 18 -36.36 -21.46 28.29
CA GLU A 18 -35.21 -22.10 27.63
C GLU A 18 -34.46 -21.40 26.48
N HIS A 19 -33.25 -20.97 26.84
CA HIS A 19 -32.02 -21.53 26.26
C HIS A 19 -31.97 -21.70 24.74
N ILE A 20 -31.73 -20.59 24.03
CA ILE A 20 -30.83 -20.65 22.87
C ILE A 20 -29.60 -19.82 23.21
N ALA A 21 -28.74 -20.43 24.02
CA ALA A 21 -27.33 -20.09 24.02
C ALA A 21 -26.82 -20.36 22.61
N ILE A 22 -26.70 -19.32 21.80
CA ILE A 22 -25.88 -19.38 20.60
C ILE A 22 -24.45 -19.53 21.12
N ALA A 23 -24.00 -20.78 21.19
CA ALA A 23 -22.60 -21.11 21.28
C ALA A 23 -21.93 -20.47 20.06
N VAL A 24 -21.32 -19.31 20.27
CA VAL A 24 -20.25 -18.83 19.41
C VAL A 24 -19.12 -19.84 19.60
N GLU A 25 -19.18 -20.91 18.81
CA GLU A 25 -18.07 -21.83 18.57
C GLU A 25 -16.88 -20.95 18.17
N LYS A 26 -15.91 -20.84 19.08
CA LYS A 26 -14.62 -20.20 18.85
C LYS A 26 -13.94 -20.99 17.72
N PRO A 27 -13.76 -20.43 16.52
CA PRO A 27 -12.99 -21.11 15.49
C PRO A 27 -11.52 -21.12 15.95
N ASN A 28 -11.07 -22.27 16.43
CA ASN A 28 -9.67 -22.57 16.61
C ASN A 28 -9.28 -23.52 15.49
N ASP A 29 -8.86 -22.96 14.35
CA ASP A 29 -8.01 -23.67 13.41
C ASP A 29 -6.65 -22.97 13.28
N PRO A 30 -5.54 -23.72 13.44
CA PRO A 30 -4.19 -23.20 13.53
C PRO A 30 -3.57 -23.10 12.14
N ILE A 31 -3.70 -21.96 11.47
CA ILE A 31 -2.75 -21.46 10.44
C ILE A 31 -3.22 -20.07 10.00
N THR A 32 -3.40 -19.16 10.95
CA THR A 32 -3.04 -17.80 10.62
C THR A 32 -1.55 -17.73 10.92
N GLU A 33 -0.72 -17.90 9.89
CA GLU A 33 0.58 -17.21 9.87
C GLU A 33 0.24 -15.72 9.96
N THR A 34 -0.08 -15.30 11.18
CA THR A 34 0.02 -13.92 11.60
C THR A 34 1.50 -13.69 11.50
N GLN A 35 1.95 -13.24 10.33
CA GLN A 35 3.15 -12.44 10.24
C GLN A 35 2.90 -11.25 11.15
N SER A 36 3.24 -11.47 12.42
CA SER A 36 3.33 -10.49 13.46
C SER A 36 4.50 -9.61 13.07
N HIS A 37 4.25 -8.72 12.11
CA HIS A 37 4.94 -7.45 12.13
C HIS A 37 4.39 -6.72 13.36
N SER A 38 4.91 -7.11 14.52
CA SER A 38 4.80 -6.32 15.73
C SER A 38 5.30 -4.93 15.34
N ALA A 39 4.37 -3.97 15.29
CA ALA A 39 4.65 -2.56 15.17
C ALA A 39 5.32 -2.11 16.47
N SER A 40 6.55 -2.59 16.69
CA SER A 40 7.50 -1.98 17.59
C SER A 40 7.73 -0.57 17.08
N ALA A 41 7.91 0.39 18.00
CA ALA A 41 8.33 1.73 17.66
C ALA A 41 9.68 1.65 16.95
N GLN A 42 9.65 1.49 15.62
CA GLN A 42 10.82 1.39 14.79
C GLN A 42 11.51 2.75 14.85
N SER A 43 12.78 2.73 15.24
CA SER A 43 13.63 3.91 15.18
C SER A 43 13.52 4.52 13.79
N SER A 44 13.41 5.85 13.68
CA SER A 44 13.38 6.54 12.39
C SER A 44 14.59 6.17 11.52
N TRP A 45 15.70 5.79 12.14
CA TRP A 45 16.88 5.23 11.47
C TRP A 45 16.60 3.87 10.83
N THR A 46 15.87 2.98 11.52
CA THR A 46 15.45 1.69 10.98
C THR A 46 14.56 1.89 9.77
N VAL A 47 13.55 2.79 9.87
CA VAL A 47 12.65 3.09 8.73
C VAL A 47 13.45 3.62 7.54
N PHE A 48 14.32 4.62 7.76
CA PHE A 48 15.20 5.16 6.72
C PHE A 48 16.06 4.08 6.08
N ALA A 49 16.76 3.27 6.89
CA ALA A 49 17.66 2.23 6.38
C ALA A 49 16.89 1.15 5.60
N THR A 50 15.72 0.71 6.09
CA THR A 50 14.90 -0.28 5.38
C THR A 50 14.38 0.27 4.06
N THR A 51 13.83 1.49 4.06
CA THR A 51 13.33 2.12 2.83
C THR A 51 14.46 2.39 1.85
N PHE A 52 15.61 2.88 2.32
CA PHE A 52 16.79 3.10 1.48
C PHE A 52 17.27 1.79 0.87
N VAL A 53 17.49 0.74 1.66
CA VAL A 53 17.99 -0.55 1.13
C VAL A 53 16.99 -1.17 0.16
N THR A 54 15.69 -1.17 0.48
CA THR A 54 14.66 -1.71 -0.42
C THR A 54 14.61 -0.97 -1.75
N ILE A 55 14.58 0.37 -1.73
CA ILE A 55 14.56 1.17 -2.96
C ILE A 55 15.89 1.05 -3.71
N PHE A 56 17.02 1.13 -3.00
CA PHE A 56 18.34 0.97 -3.59
C PHE A 56 18.47 -0.36 -4.32
N LEU A 57 18.09 -1.48 -3.71
CA LEU A 57 18.13 -2.79 -4.36
C LEU A 57 17.18 -2.89 -5.56
N ALA A 58 15.99 -2.30 -5.46
CA ALA A 58 15.02 -2.27 -6.56
C ALA A 58 15.54 -1.46 -7.76
N GLU A 59 16.31 -0.41 -7.50
CA GLU A 59 16.83 0.52 -8.51
C GLU A 59 18.30 0.26 -8.89
N PHE A 60 19.01 -0.64 -8.20
CA PHE A 60 20.45 -0.84 -8.39
C PHE A 60 20.71 -1.46 -9.77
N GLY A 61 21.40 -0.69 -10.63
CA GLY A 61 21.67 -1.14 -11.99
C GLY A 61 20.47 -0.99 -12.93
N ASP A 62 19.54 -0.07 -12.64
CA ASP A 62 18.54 0.33 -13.64
C ASP A 62 19.25 0.75 -14.95
N LYS A 63 18.58 0.52 -16.09
CA LYS A 63 19.07 0.87 -17.42
C LYS A 63 19.46 2.34 -17.51
N THR A 64 18.78 3.22 -16.77
CA THR A 64 19.12 4.65 -16.70
C THR A 64 20.48 4.89 -16.05
N GLN A 65 20.85 4.12 -15.02
CA GLN A 65 22.14 4.25 -14.35
C GLN A 65 23.29 3.77 -15.24
N LEU A 66 23.12 2.65 -15.95
CA LEU A 66 24.12 2.15 -16.89
C LEU A 66 24.29 3.09 -18.09
N SER A 67 23.18 3.60 -18.64
CA SER A 67 23.22 4.59 -19.73
C SER A 67 23.94 5.87 -19.32
N THR A 68 23.66 6.37 -18.11
CA THR A 68 24.36 7.55 -17.55
C THR A 68 25.84 7.29 -17.33
N LEU A 69 26.20 6.10 -16.82
CA LEU A 69 27.59 5.71 -16.61
C LEU A 69 28.36 5.61 -17.93
N LEU A 70 27.77 4.99 -18.96
CA LEU A 70 28.36 4.89 -20.29
C LEU A 70 28.53 6.27 -20.95
N MET A 71 27.50 7.12 -20.86
CA MET A 71 27.56 8.49 -21.37
C MET A 71 28.61 9.34 -20.64
N SER A 72 28.79 9.11 -19.34
CA SER A 72 29.87 9.75 -18.56
C SER A 72 31.24 9.22 -18.97
N ALA A 73 31.38 7.90 -19.18
CA ALA A 73 32.64 7.25 -19.55
C ALA A 73 33.14 7.62 -20.95
N GLU A 74 32.25 7.84 -21.92
CA GLU A 74 32.62 8.31 -23.27
C GLU A 74 32.87 9.82 -23.36
N SER A 75 32.48 10.58 -22.34
CA SER A 75 32.64 12.04 -22.35
C SER A 75 34.06 12.45 -22.00
N GLN A 76 34.57 13.47 -22.69
CA GLN A 76 35.87 14.08 -22.35
C GLN A 76 35.88 14.76 -20.97
N SER A 77 34.71 14.98 -20.37
CA SER A 77 34.57 15.47 -18.99
C SER A 77 33.50 14.67 -18.23
N PRO A 78 33.85 13.52 -17.64
CA PRO A 78 32.90 12.62 -16.96
C PRO A 78 32.20 13.29 -15.77
N TRP A 79 32.90 14.17 -15.05
CA TRP A 79 32.34 14.88 -13.90
C TRP A 79 31.20 15.83 -14.27
N ILE A 80 31.29 16.51 -15.43
CA ILE A 80 30.24 17.42 -15.89
C ILE A 80 28.99 16.62 -16.27
N VAL A 81 29.16 15.52 -17.01
CA VAL A 81 28.03 14.65 -17.42
C VAL A 81 27.36 14.02 -16.21
N PHE A 82 28.12 13.52 -15.24
CA PHE A 82 27.59 12.99 -14.00
C PHE A 82 26.77 14.04 -13.23
N SER A 83 27.32 15.25 -13.06
CA SER A 83 26.61 16.33 -12.36
C SER A 83 25.34 16.76 -13.09
N GLY A 84 25.37 16.82 -14.42
CA GLY A 84 24.20 17.14 -15.25
C GLY A 84 23.10 16.08 -15.13
N ALA A 85 23.46 14.80 -15.17
CA ALA A 85 22.53 13.70 -14.99
C ALA A 85 21.93 13.67 -13.58
N ALA A 86 22.73 13.92 -12.55
CA ALA A 86 22.26 14.01 -11.17
C ALA A 86 21.25 15.15 -11.00
N VAL A 87 21.54 16.34 -11.53
CA VAL A 87 20.61 17.48 -11.51
C VAL A 87 19.34 17.18 -12.30
N ALA A 88 19.46 16.55 -13.48
CA ALA A 88 18.32 16.15 -14.29
C ALA A 88 17.40 15.18 -13.54
N MET A 89 17.96 14.20 -12.80
CA MET A 89 17.19 13.28 -11.97
C MET A 89 16.42 14.01 -10.88
N VAL A 90 17.07 14.92 -10.14
CA VAL A 90 16.43 15.71 -9.08
C VAL A 90 15.27 16.54 -9.64
N ILE A 91 15.50 17.22 -10.77
CA ILE A 91 14.47 18.02 -11.44
C ILE A 91 13.30 17.14 -11.90
N THR A 92 13.60 15.97 -12.47
CA THR A 92 12.59 15.01 -12.94
C THR A 92 11.74 14.49 -11.78
N SER A 93 12.35 14.11 -10.66
CA SER A 93 11.63 13.70 -9.45
C SER A 93 10.77 14.83 -8.90
N LEU A 94 11.29 16.06 -8.86
CA LEU A 94 10.53 17.22 -8.39
C LEU A 94 9.31 17.50 -9.27
N LEU A 95 9.48 17.46 -10.60
CA LEU A 95 8.38 17.57 -11.57
C LEU A 95 7.36 16.44 -11.37
N GLY A 96 7.81 15.19 -11.19
CA GLY A 96 6.94 14.05 -10.92
C GLY A 96 6.08 14.24 -9.68
N VAL A 97 6.67 14.74 -8.58
CA VAL A 97 5.92 15.03 -7.34
C VAL A 97 4.92 16.17 -7.55
N LEU A 98 5.32 17.26 -8.21
CA LEU A 98 4.42 18.39 -8.49
C LEU A 98 3.22 17.96 -9.35
N LEU A 99 3.49 17.24 -10.44
CA LEU A 99 2.45 16.72 -11.32
C LEU A 99 1.57 15.70 -10.59
N GLY A 100 2.17 14.81 -9.80
CA GLY A 100 1.45 13.82 -8.99
C GLY A 100 0.51 14.48 -7.98
N CYS A 101 0.97 15.50 -7.26
CA CYS A 101 0.14 16.28 -6.34
C CYS A 101 -1.01 16.99 -7.09
N TRP A 102 -0.73 17.60 -8.24
CA TRP A 102 -1.75 18.26 -9.05
C TRP A 102 -2.84 17.28 -9.51
N ILE A 103 -2.44 16.12 -10.03
CA ILE A 103 -3.33 15.03 -10.44
C ILE A 103 -4.16 14.53 -9.24
N ALA A 104 -3.53 14.32 -8.09
CA ALA A 104 -4.19 13.84 -6.88
C ALA A 104 -5.29 14.80 -6.37
N THR A 105 -5.15 16.11 -6.61
CA THR A 105 -6.20 17.09 -6.24
C THR A 105 -7.39 17.13 -7.20
N ARG A 106 -7.21 16.69 -8.45
CA ARG A 106 -8.23 16.81 -9.52
C ARG A 106 -8.94 15.50 -9.84
N ILE A 107 -8.32 14.35 -9.59
CA ILE A 107 -8.76 13.05 -10.09
C ILE A 107 -8.99 12.08 -8.93
N ALA A 108 -10.07 11.30 -9.02
CA ALA A 108 -10.37 10.28 -8.02
C ALA A 108 -9.28 9.19 -7.98
N PRO A 109 -8.89 8.70 -6.78
CA PRO A 109 -7.79 7.74 -6.61
C PRO A 109 -8.00 6.44 -7.41
N ARG A 110 -9.25 6.00 -7.58
CA ARG A 110 -9.57 4.80 -8.39
C ARG A 110 -9.22 4.96 -9.87
N THR A 111 -9.27 6.17 -10.41
CA THR A 111 -8.97 6.43 -11.82
C THR A 111 -7.47 6.42 -12.08
N VAL A 112 -6.68 7.01 -11.18
CA VAL A 112 -5.22 7.00 -11.28
C VAL A 112 -4.65 5.59 -11.10
N GLU A 113 -5.21 4.78 -10.22
CA GLU A 113 -4.81 3.38 -10.03
C GLU A 113 -5.08 2.53 -11.28
N LYS A 114 -6.28 2.66 -11.87
CA LYS A 114 -6.62 1.99 -13.14
C LYS A 114 -5.72 2.44 -14.27
N LEU A 115 -5.41 3.73 -14.36
CA LEU A 115 -4.54 4.25 -15.39
C LEU A 115 -3.10 3.74 -15.22
N ALA A 116 -2.56 3.77 -14.00
CA ALA A 116 -1.20 3.29 -13.71
C ALA A 116 -1.05 1.80 -14.04
N SER A 117 -1.98 0.96 -13.59
CA SER A 117 -1.97 -0.47 -13.89
C SER A 117 -2.15 -0.77 -15.38
N ALA A 118 -3.03 -0.05 -16.08
CA ALA A 118 -3.20 -0.18 -17.52
C ALA A 118 -1.93 0.23 -18.29
N SER A 119 -1.29 1.34 -17.91
CA SER A 119 -0.02 1.78 -18.52
C SER A 119 1.09 0.76 -18.30
N LEU A 120 1.19 0.18 -17.11
CA LEU A 120 2.17 -0.86 -16.79
C LEU A 120 1.95 -2.13 -17.62
N LEU A 121 0.70 -2.58 -17.73
CA LEU A 121 0.34 -3.75 -18.53
C LEU A 121 0.65 -3.51 -20.02
N LEU A 122 0.32 -2.31 -20.53
CA LEU A 122 0.60 -1.94 -21.91
C LEU A 122 2.10 -1.97 -22.21
N ILE A 123 2.93 -1.35 -21.35
CA ILE A 123 4.39 -1.37 -21.51
C ILE A 123 4.91 -2.81 -21.45
N SER A 124 4.42 -3.63 -20.51
CA SER A 124 4.80 -5.04 -20.41
C SER A 124 4.45 -5.85 -21.66
N MET A 125 3.27 -5.63 -22.23
CA MET A 125 2.82 -6.30 -23.45
C MET A 125 3.67 -5.88 -24.65
N MET A 126 3.96 -4.58 -24.78
CA MET A 126 4.77 -4.03 -25.86
C MET A 126 6.21 -4.58 -25.80
N LEU A 127 6.79 -4.67 -24.61
CA LEU A 127 8.15 -5.19 -24.41
C LEU A 127 8.22 -6.70 -24.68
N LEU A 128 7.17 -7.45 -24.34
CA LEU A 128 7.06 -8.87 -24.68
C LEU A 128 6.95 -9.10 -26.19
N TRP A 129 6.23 -8.23 -26.90
CA TRP A 129 6.12 -8.31 -28.35
C TRP A 129 7.46 -8.01 -29.04
N ASP A 130 8.15 -6.97 -28.60
CA ASP A 130 9.48 -6.58 -29.10
C ASP A 130 10.53 -7.67 -28.87
N VAL A 131 10.41 -8.47 -27.79
CA VAL A 131 11.32 -9.58 -27.52
C VAL A 131 11.02 -10.86 -28.32
N VAL A 132 9.78 -11.01 -28.79
CA VAL A 132 9.32 -12.21 -29.53
C VAL A 132 9.55 -12.08 -31.04
N GLN A 133 9.55 -10.86 -31.58
CA GLN A 133 9.89 -10.59 -32.98
C GLN A 133 11.41 -10.54 -33.20
#